data_AF-A0A7J9GDB1-F1
#
_entry.id   AF-A0A7J9GDB1-F1
#
_cell.length_a   1.000
_cell.length_b   1.000
_cell.length_c   1.000
_cell.angle_alpha   90.00
_cell.angle_beta   90.00
_cell.angle_gamma   90.00
#
_symmetry.space_group_name_H-M   'P 1'
#
loop_
_entity.id
_entity.type
_entity.pdbx_description
1 polymer ?
#
loop_
_entity_poly.entity_id
_entity_poly.type
_entity_poly.pdbx_seq_one_letter_code
_entity_poly.pdbx_strand_id
1 'polypeptide(L)'
;MAASVQRPASSGSESDPRNANIDERKRKRMLSNRESARRSRMKKRKLMEGLGNEVSLLQKENSRLSKEINASTQRYIEMESANNLLRAEAMGLTERLRSLNSVLHIVEEVNGYAVEIPEIPDDPLLKP
;
A
#
# COMPACT_ATOMS: atom_id res chain seq x y z
N MET A 1 -33.51 -53.97 -43.19
CA MET A 1 -34.52 -54.59 -42.31
C MET A 1 -34.67 -53.72 -41.07
N ALA A 2 -35.92 -53.45 -40.71
CA ALA A 2 -36.36 -52.41 -39.79
C ALA A 2 -36.30 -52.83 -38.31
N ALA A 3 -36.22 -51.84 -37.41
CA ALA A 3 -36.91 -51.88 -36.12
C ALA A 3 -37.10 -50.44 -35.60
N SER A 4 -38.21 -49.82 -35.96
CA SER A 4 -38.70 -48.58 -35.32
C SER A 4 -39.19 -48.93 -33.91
N VAL A 5 -38.52 -48.40 -32.89
CA VAL A 5 -39.00 -48.47 -31.51
C VAL A 5 -40.13 -47.46 -31.34
N GLN A 6 -41.37 -47.93 -31.45
CA GLN A 6 -42.56 -47.17 -31.09
C GLN A 6 -42.56 -46.96 -29.57
N ARG A 7 -42.41 -45.71 -29.14
CA ARG A 7 -42.78 -45.30 -27.78
C ARG A 7 -44.30 -45.38 -27.67
N PRO A 8 -44.87 -46.03 -26.66
CA PRO A 8 -46.30 -45.97 -26.44
C PRO A 8 -46.66 -44.51 -26.14
N ALA A 9 -47.47 -43.91 -27.02
CA ALA A 9 -48.21 -42.72 -26.69
C ALA A 9 -49.18 -43.10 -25.56
N SER A 10 -48.84 -42.69 -24.34
CA SER A 10 -49.76 -42.73 -23.21
C SER A 10 -50.86 -41.69 -23.46
N SER A 11 -51.84 -42.07 -24.29
CA SER A 11 -53.15 -41.45 -24.33
C SER A 11 -53.87 -41.84 -23.05
N GLY A 12 -53.81 -40.97 -22.04
CA GLY A 12 -54.29 -41.26 -20.70
C GLY A 12 -54.70 -39.99 -19.95
N SER A 13 -55.97 -39.62 -20.13
CA SER A 13 -56.78 -38.72 -19.30
C SER A 13 -56.20 -37.33 -18.98
N GLU A 14 -56.64 -36.32 -19.71
CA GLU A 14 -56.43 -34.89 -19.41
C GLU A 14 -57.19 -34.38 -18.17
N SER A 15 -57.64 -35.24 -17.26
CA SER A 15 -58.48 -34.82 -16.13
C SER A 15 -58.40 -35.71 -14.88
N ASP A 16 -57.22 -36.25 -14.53
CA ASP A 16 -56.98 -36.68 -13.14
C ASP A 16 -56.58 -35.45 -12.30
N PRO A 17 -57.34 -35.06 -11.26
CA PRO A 17 -56.97 -33.95 -10.36
C PRO A 17 -55.57 -34.11 -9.74
N ARG A 18 -55.02 -35.33 -9.69
CA ARG A 18 -53.62 -35.56 -9.27
C ARG A 18 -52.59 -34.99 -10.26
N ASN A 19 -52.83 -35.09 -11.57
CA ASN A 19 -51.91 -34.59 -12.59
C ASN A 19 -51.91 -33.05 -12.64
N ALA A 20 -53.09 -32.43 -12.54
CA ALA A 20 -53.21 -30.97 -12.46
C ALA A 20 -52.45 -30.36 -11.26
N ASN A 21 -52.48 -31.04 -10.11
CA ASN A 21 -51.72 -30.64 -8.92
C ASN A 21 -50.20 -30.78 -9.10
N ILE A 22 -49.75 -31.82 -9.81
CA ILE A 22 -48.32 -32.02 -10.12
C ILE A 22 -47.82 -30.92 -11.06
N ASP A 23 -48.61 -30.57 -12.08
CA ASP A 23 -48.26 -29.51 -13.04
C ASP A 23 -48.21 -28.14 -12.38
N GLU A 24 -49.16 -27.82 -11.50
CA GLU A 24 -49.15 -26.58 -10.74
C GLU A 24 -47.94 -26.51 -9.78
N ARG A 25 -47.60 -27.63 -9.12
CA ARG A 25 -46.38 -27.71 -8.28
C ARG A 25 -45.11 -27.50 -9.10
N LYS A 26 -45.05 -28.07 -10.30
CA LYS A 26 -43.91 -27.91 -11.23
C LYS A 26 -43.81 -26.46 -11.69
N ARG A 27 -44.92 -25.83 -12.05
CA ARG A 27 -45.00 -24.39 -12.41
C ARG A 27 -44.49 -23.51 -11.27
N LYS A 28 -44.98 -23.71 -10.04
CA LYS A 28 -44.52 -22.97 -8.85
C LYS A 28 -43.03 -23.15 -8.60
N ARG A 29 -42.50 -24.37 -8.73
CA ARG A 29 -41.06 -24.65 -8.60
C ARG A 29 -40.22 -23.94 -9.67
N MET A 30 -40.69 -23.90 -10.92
CA MET A 30 -39.98 -23.19 -11.99
C MET A 30 -39.93 -21.68 -11.72
N LEU A 31 -41.03 -21.09 -11.25
CA LEU A 31 -41.07 -19.66 -10.88
C LEU A 31 -40.15 -19.37 -9.69
N SER A 32 -40.21 -20.18 -8.63
CA SER A 32 -39.37 -20.02 -7.44
C SER A 32 -37.88 -20.24 -7.74
N ASN A 33 -37.52 -21.23 -8.56
CA ASN A 33 -36.14 -21.45 -8.97
C ASN A 33 -35.62 -20.30 -9.85
N ARG A 34 -36.45 -19.83 -10.80
CA ARG A 34 -36.12 -18.66 -11.62
C ARG A 34 -35.85 -17.43 -10.75
N GLU A 35 -36.69 -17.18 -9.76
CA GLU A 35 -36.51 -16.07 -8.83
C GLU A 35 -35.25 -16.24 -7.98
N SER A 36 -35.03 -17.43 -7.42
CA SER A 36 -33.84 -17.76 -6.64
C SER A 36 -32.55 -17.60 -7.45
N ALA A 37 -32.53 -18.06 -8.70
CA ALA A 37 -31.41 -17.90 -9.62
C ALA A 37 -31.17 -16.42 -9.95
N ARG A 38 -32.24 -15.63 -10.15
CA ARG A 38 -32.12 -14.16 -10.34
C ARG A 38 -31.53 -13.49 -9.11
N ARG A 39 -32.04 -13.79 -7.91
CA ARG A 39 -31.53 -13.24 -6.64
C ARG A 39 -30.06 -13.61 -6.43
N SER A 40 -29.68 -14.85 -6.69
CA SER A 40 -28.30 -15.32 -6.60
C SER A 40 -27.37 -14.56 -7.57
N ARG A 41 -27.76 -14.42 -8.84
CA ARG A 41 -27.01 -13.62 -9.84
C ARG A 41 -26.88 -12.15 -9.43
N MET A 42 -27.94 -11.55 -8.89
CA MET A 42 -27.90 -10.17 -8.40
C MET A 42 -26.96 -10.01 -7.20
N LYS A 43 -27.00 -10.92 -6.22
CA LYS A 43 -26.09 -10.91 -5.07
C LYS A 43 -24.63 -11.02 -5.52
N LYS A 44 -24.33 -11.94 -6.44
CA LYS A 44 -22.97 -12.10 -6.99
C LYS A 44 -22.52 -10.83 -7.73
N ARG A 45 -23.40 -10.20 -8.53
CA ARG A 45 -23.08 -8.95 -9.23
C ARG A 45 -22.72 -7.82 -8.25
N LYS A 46 -23.54 -7.61 -7.21
CA LYS A 46 -23.28 -6.59 -6.18
C LYS A 46 -21.96 -6.83 -5.46
N LEU A 47 -21.63 -8.08 -5.16
CA LEU A 47 -20.34 -8.41 -4.55
C LEU A 47 -19.17 -8.08 -5.48
N MET A 48 -19.26 -8.47 -6.77
CA MET A 48 -18.21 -8.15 -7.75
C MET A 48 -18.02 -6.64 -7.92
N GLU A 49 -19.11 -5.88 -7.93
CA GLU A 49 -19.07 -4.41 -7.97
C GLU A 49 -18.41 -3.83 -6.71
N GLY A 50 -18.80 -4.32 -5.52
CA GLY A 50 -18.19 -3.92 -4.25
C GLY A 50 -16.68 -4.17 -4.22
N LEU A 51 -16.24 -5.36 -4.64
CA LEU A 51 -14.82 -5.69 -4.75
C LEU A 51 -14.10 -4.81 -5.77
N GLY A 52 -14.72 -4.50 -6.91
CA GLY A 52 -14.16 -3.59 -7.90
C GLY A 52 -13.95 -2.17 -7.35
N ASN A 53 -14.91 -1.68 -6.56
CA ASN A 53 -14.79 -0.39 -5.90
C ASN A 53 -13.68 -0.39 -4.84
N GLU A 54 -13.58 -1.44 -4.03
CA GLU A 54 -12.55 -1.59 -3.01
C GLU A 54 -11.15 -1.63 -3.64
N VAL A 55 -10.96 -2.40 -4.71
CA VAL A 55 -9.69 -2.43 -5.46
C VAL A 55 -9.35 -1.03 -6.00
N SER A 56 -10.32 -0.32 -6.57
CA SER A 56 -10.09 1.04 -7.08
C SER A 56 -9.69 2.03 -5.98
N LEU A 57 -10.32 1.94 -4.81
CA LEU A 57 -9.98 2.75 -3.64
C LEU A 57 -8.56 2.45 -3.15
N LEU A 58 -8.23 1.17 -2.96
CA LEU A 58 -6.90 0.74 -2.52
C LEU A 58 -5.81 1.15 -3.53
N GLN A 59 -6.06 1.07 -4.83
CA GLN A 59 -5.14 1.53 -5.86
C GLN A 59 -4.89 3.05 -5.77
N LYS A 60 -5.95 3.84 -5.54
CA LYS A 60 -5.83 5.29 -5.35
C LYS A 60 -5.04 5.63 -4.09
N GLU A 61 -5.32 4.96 -2.98
CA GLU A 61 -4.59 5.16 -1.73
C GLU A 61 -3.12 4.76 -1.84
N ASN A 62 -2.82 3.62 -2.47
CA ASN A 62 -1.46 3.19 -2.70
C ASN A 62 -0.69 4.20 -3.56
N SER A 63 -1.31 4.72 -4.63
CA SER A 63 -0.70 5.77 -5.44
C SER A 63 -0.46 7.06 -4.65
N ARG A 64 -1.40 7.45 -3.79
CA ARG A 64 -1.23 8.63 -2.89
C ARG A 64 -0.06 8.42 -1.94
N LEU A 65 -0.03 7.31 -1.22
CA LEU A 65 1.04 6.98 -0.26
C LEU A 65 2.41 6.92 -0.95
N SER A 66 2.48 6.32 -2.15
CA SER A 66 3.72 6.26 -2.92
C SER A 66 4.26 7.67 -3.26
N LYS A 67 3.37 8.61 -3.62
CA LYS A 67 3.77 10.00 -3.88
C LYS A 67 4.24 10.71 -2.62
N GLU A 68 3.55 10.50 -1.49
CA GLU A 68 3.94 11.07 -0.20
C GLU A 68 5.29 10.56 0.28
N ILE A 69 5.54 9.24 0.15
CA ILE A 69 6.84 8.64 0.45
C ILE A 69 7.93 9.27 -0.42
N ASN A 70 7.73 9.35 -1.73
CA ASN A 70 8.72 9.94 -2.64
C ASN A 70 9.03 11.40 -2.29
N ALA A 71 8.00 12.20 -1.98
CA ALA A 71 8.19 13.58 -1.56
C ALA A 71 8.95 13.69 -0.23
N SER A 72 8.65 12.81 0.74
CA SER A 72 9.35 12.78 2.02
C SER A 72 10.81 12.34 1.87
N THR A 73 11.07 11.35 1.02
CA THR A 73 12.44 10.89 0.71
C THR A 73 13.26 12.02 0.09
N GLN A 74 12.68 12.77 -0.86
CA GLN A 74 13.38 13.89 -1.48
C GLN A 74 13.75 14.98 -0.47
N ARG A 75 12.81 15.35 0.42
CA ARG A 75 13.09 16.30 1.51
C ARG A 75 14.15 15.79 2.48
N TYR A 76 14.15 14.50 2.78
CA TYR A 76 15.16 13.88 3.63
C TYR A 76 16.56 13.99 3.00
N ILE A 77 16.69 13.66 1.72
CA ILE A 77 17.96 13.79 0.97
C ILE A 77 18.46 15.24 0.98
N GLU A 78 17.58 16.21 0.75
CA GLU A 78 17.93 17.63 0.80
C GLU A 78 18.44 18.04 2.19
N MET A 79 17.72 17.65 3.25
CA MET A 79 18.11 17.92 4.63
C MET A 79 19.43 17.23 5.01
N GLU A 80 19.65 15.99 4.58
CA GLU A 80 20.89 15.26 4.80
C GLU A 80 22.07 15.94 4.08
N SER A 81 21.86 16.42 2.85
CA SER A 81 22.88 17.18 2.12
C SER A 81 23.26 18.48 2.84
N ALA A 82 22.27 19.22 3.37
CA ALA A 82 22.50 20.43 4.14
C ALA A 82 23.23 20.13 5.46
N ASN A 83 22.86 19.05 6.15
CA ASN A 83 23.57 18.59 7.34
C ASN A 83 25.03 18.24 7.04
N ASN A 84 25.30 17.57 5.92
CA ASN A 84 26.67 17.24 5.52
C ASN A 84 27.50 18.48 5.19
N LEU A 85 26.90 19.49 4.56
CA LEU A 85 27.56 20.78 4.34
C LEU A 85 27.90 21.48 5.66
N LEU A 86 26.95 21.53 6.61
CA LEU A 86 27.17 22.13 7.92
C LEU A 86 28.24 21.39 8.72
N ARG A 87 28.28 20.06 8.66
CA ARG A 87 29.35 19.25 9.27
C ARG A 87 30.70 19.58 8.67
N ALA A 88 30.80 19.65 7.34
CA ALA A 88 32.05 20.00 6.66
C ALA A 88 32.55 21.40 7.04
N GLU A 89 31.64 22.38 7.14
CA GLU A 89 31.98 23.73 7.59
C GLU A 89 32.45 23.74 9.04
N ALA A 90 31.74 23.05 9.94
CA ALA A 90 32.11 22.92 11.35
C ALA A 90 33.48 22.22 11.51
N MET A 91 33.77 21.18 10.73
CA MET A 91 35.08 20.54 10.69
C MET A 91 36.17 21.52 10.25
N GLY A 92 35.95 22.27 9.16
CA GLY A 92 36.92 23.26 8.67
C GLY A 92 37.20 24.39 9.67
N LEU A 93 36.16 24.89 10.35
CA LEU A 93 36.31 25.88 11.41
C LEU A 93 37.06 25.30 12.63
N THR A 94 36.78 24.04 12.98
CA THR A 94 37.47 23.33 14.07
C THR A 94 38.95 23.15 13.78
N GLU A 95 39.32 22.72 12.58
CA GLU A 95 40.72 22.60 12.16
C GLU A 95 41.44 23.94 12.19
N ARG A 96 40.78 25.00 11.71
CA ARG A 96 41.35 26.36 11.75
C ARG A 96 41.58 26.84 13.18
N LEU A 97 40.64 26.57 14.09
CA LEU A 97 40.78 26.92 15.50
C LEU A 97 41.91 26.12 16.16
N ARG A 98 42.03 24.81 15.88
CA ARG A 98 43.17 23.99 16.33
C ARG A 98 44.51 24.55 15.83
N SER A 99 44.57 24.98 14.57
CA SER A 99 45.77 25.59 14.00
C SER A 99 46.15 26.90 14.73
N LEU A 100 45.17 27.76 15.01
CA LEU A 100 45.37 28.98 15.79
C LEU A 100 45.84 28.68 17.22
N ASN A 101 45.22 27.72 17.90
CA ASN A 101 45.63 27.27 19.24
C ASN A 101 47.07 26.75 19.24
N SER A 102 47.47 25.99 18.22
CA SER A 102 48.86 25.52 18.08
C SER A 102 49.85 26.68 17.92
N VAL A 103 49.49 27.74 17.19
CA VAL A 103 50.34 28.94 17.07
C VAL A 103 50.45 29.67 18.40
N LEU A 104 49.34 29.79 19.14
CA LEU A 104 49.35 30.42 20.47
C LEU A 104 50.28 29.67 21.43
N HIS A 105 50.22 28.33 21.48
CA HIS A 105 51.15 27.54 22.28
C HIS A 105 52.63 27.81 21.94
N ILE A 106 52.97 27.93 20.66
CA ILE A 106 54.35 28.28 20.24
C ILE A 106 54.74 29.68 20.78
N VAL A 107 53.82 30.65 20.73
CA VAL A 107 54.08 32.01 21.24
C VAL A 107 54.22 32.01 22.77
N GLU A 108 53.43 31.23 23.49
CA GLU A 108 53.58 31.05 24.95
C GLU A 108 54.96 30.52 25.30
N GLU A 109 55.43 29.48 24.60
CA GLU A 109 56.74 28.87 24.82
C GLU A 109 57.89 29.85 24.58
N VAL A 110 57.78 30.72 23.57
CA VAL A 110 58.82 31.68 23.20
C VAL A 110 58.83 32.91 24.14
N ASN A 111 57.66 33.43 24.50
CA ASN A 111 57.55 34.68 25.25
C ASN A 111 57.34 34.51 26.77
N GLY A 112 57.08 33.28 27.25
CA GLY A 112 56.88 32.98 28.68
C GLY A 112 55.58 33.53 29.28
N TYR A 113 54.65 34.01 28.45
CA TYR A 113 53.33 34.47 28.88
C TYR A 113 52.31 33.33 28.71
N ALA A 114 51.64 32.97 29.80
CA ALA A 114 50.54 32.01 29.76
C ALA A 114 49.29 32.65 29.14
N VAL A 115 48.71 31.97 28.16
CA VAL A 115 47.50 32.27 27.41
C VAL A 115 46.51 31.12 27.67
N GLU A 116 45.32 31.45 28.16
CA GLU A 116 44.27 30.45 28.36
C GLU A 116 43.70 30.01 27.00
N ILE A 117 44.14 28.84 26.52
CA ILE A 117 43.73 28.29 25.22
C ILE A 117 42.60 27.28 25.41
N PRO A 118 41.41 27.50 24.81
CA PRO A 118 40.27 26.59 24.96
C PRO A 118 40.52 25.21 24.34
N GLU A 119 40.20 24.14 25.08
CA GLU A 119 40.13 22.79 24.53
C GLU A 119 38.93 22.65 23.60
N ILE A 120 39.15 22.08 22.41
CA ILE A 120 38.10 21.85 21.42
C ILE A 120 37.64 20.40 21.54
N PRO A 121 36.39 20.14 21.96
CA PRO A 121 35.89 18.77 22.11
C PRO A 121 35.89 18.02 20.78
N ASP A 122 36.21 16.73 20.81
CA ASP A 122 35.99 15.84 19.68
C ASP A 122 34.49 15.51 19.56
N ASP A 123 33.81 16.16 18.61
CA ASP A 123 32.39 15.93 18.38
C ASP A 123 32.19 14.66 17.51
N PRO A 124 31.57 13.58 18.05
CA PRO A 124 31.28 12.37 17.29
C PRO A 124 30.32 12.59 16.11
N LEU A 125 29.59 13.70 16.07
CA LEU A 125 28.68 14.07 14.98
C LEU A 125 29.38 14.78 13.81
N LEU A 126 30.66 15.15 13.96
CA LEU A 126 31.53 15.73 12.93
C LEU A 126 32.41 14.68 12.25
N LYS A 127 32.11 13.40 12.42
CA LYS A 127 32.79 12.33 11.70
C LYS A 127 32.22 12.22 10.27
N PRO A 128 33.07 11.97 9.27
CA PRO A 128 32.65 11.78 7.88
C PRO A 128 31.76 10.54 7.71
#